data_AF-N8Y7G5-F1
#
_entry.id   AF-N8Y7G5-F1
#
_cell.length_a   1.000
_cell.length_b   1.000
_cell.length_c   1.000
_cell.angle_alpha   90.00
_cell.angle_beta   90.00
_cell.angle_gamma   90.00
#
_symmetry.space_group_name_H-M   'P 1'
#
loop_
_entity.id
_entity.type
_entity.pdbx_description
1 polymer ?
#
loop_
_entity_poly.entity_id
_entity_poly.type
_entity_poly.pdbx_seq_one_letter_code
_entity_poly.pdbx_strand_id
1 'polypeptide(L)'
;MGYDEVDDENFDFITLSDNPMLIQEEKYYYSELEKDGYKFFMQIDEFYYPENIVKDRFIFSGGALYLYRKNDEIIAGFWQFS
;
A
#
# COMPACT_ATOMS: atom_id res chain seq x y z
N MET A 1 -3.47 5.65 17.79
CA MET A 1 -2.84 4.78 16.78
C MET A 1 -3.48 5.20 15.45
N GLY A 2 -3.03 6.25 14.77
CA GLY A 2 -1.69 6.84 14.69
C GLY A 2 -1.15 6.52 13.30
N TYR A 3 -1.83 6.97 12.26
CA TYR A 3 -1.22 7.09 10.95
C TYR A 3 -0.78 8.55 10.83
N ASP A 4 0.40 8.78 10.29
CA ASP A 4 0.88 10.11 9.96
C ASP A 4 0.66 10.32 8.46
N GLU A 5 0.07 11.46 8.11
CA GLU A 5 0.04 11.92 6.72
C GLU A 5 1.43 12.48 6.42
N VAL A 6 2.14 11.78 5.56
CA VAL A 6 3.55 11.98 5.27
C VAL A 6 3.67 12.46 3.82
N ASP A 7 4.53 13.45 3.57
CA ASP A 7 4.94 13.77 2.19
C ASP A 7 5.43 12.47 1.51
N ASP A 8 5.20 12.35 0.20
CA ASP A 8 5.40 11.17 -0.68
C ASP A 8 6.79 10.46 -0.59
N GLU A 9 7.69 10.89 0.29
CA GLU A 9 9.03 10.35 0.52
C GLU A 9 9.21 9.61 1.86
N ASN A 10 8.27 9.68 2.81
CA ASN A 10 8.35 8.94 4.08
C ASN A 10 7.26 7.86 4.13
N PHE A 11 7.65 6.58 4.20
CA PHE A 11 6.70 5.45 4.33
C PHE A 11 6.93 4.72 5.65
N ASP A 12 5.84 4.21 6.22
CA ASP A 12 5.79 3.37 7.42
C ASP A 12 4.81 2.20 7.20
N PHE A 13 4.62 1.34 8.21
CA PHE A 13 3.79 0.14 8.17
C PHE A 13 2.41 0.41 7.56
N ILE A 14 1.74 1.48 7.98
CA ILE A 14 0.49 1.95 7.38
C ILE A 14 0.71 3.39 6.94
N THR A 15 0.61 3.65 5.65
CA THR A 15 0.83 4.97 5.06
C THR A 15 -0.38 5.39 4.25
N LEU A 16 -0.87 6.62 4.49
CA LEU A 16 -1.78 7.31 3.57
C LEU A 16 -0.95 8.31 2.76
N SER A 17 -1.00 8.19 1.45
CA SER A 17 -0.33 9.10 0.51
C SER A 17 -1.10 9.16 -0.80
N ASP A 18 -0.76 10.12 -1.65
CA ASP A 18 -1.36 10.25 -2.98
C ASP A 18 -0.75 9.25 -3.98
N ASN A 19 0.51 8.84 -3.75
CA ASN A 19 1.25 7.90 -4.60
C ASN A 19 1.76 6.68 -3.81
N PRO A 20 1.67 5.46 -4.36
CA PRO A 20 2.23 4.27 -3.73
C PRO A 20 3.75 4.19 -3.91
N MET A 21 4.44 3.65 -2.92
CA MET A 21 5.81 3.13 -3.08
C MET A 21 5.72 1.65 -3.46
N LEU A 22 5.76 1.37 -4.77
CA LEU A 22 5.64 0.00 -5.28
C LEU A 22 6.95 -0.79 -5.08
N ILE A 23 6.83 -2.06 -4.68
CA ILE A 23 7.95 -3.02 -4.69
C ILE A 23 8.37 -3.30 -6.13
N GLN A 24 7.39 -3.39 -7.04
CA GLN A 24 7.61 -3.58 -8.48
C GLN A 24 6.92 -2.43 -9.24
N GLU A 25 7.71 -1.58 -9.89
CA GLU A 25 7.23 -0.41 -10.65
C GLU A 25 6.65 -0.76 -12.03
N GLU A 26 5.74 -1.74 -12.06
CA GLU A 26 5.13 -2.21 -13.30
C GLU A 26 3.72 -1.65 -13.48
N LYS A 27 3.49 -0.98 -14.61
CA LYS A 27 2.22 -0.27 -14.87
C LYS A 27 0.99 -1.16 -14.82
N TYR A 28 1.11 -2.45 -15.17
CA TYR A 28 -0.04 -3.35 -15.26
C TYR A 28 -0.74 -3.58 -13.90
N TYR A 29 -0.08 -3.29 -12.78
CA TYR A 29 -0.70 -3.41 -11.45
C TYR A 29 -1.77 -2.34 -11.19
N TYR A 30 -1.59 -1.13 -11.73
CA TYR A 30 -2.42 0.03 -11.38
C TYR A 30 -3.06 0.73 -12.57
N SER A 31 -2.58 0.52 -13.80
CA SER A 31 -3.02 1.31 -14.96
C SER A 31 -4.51 1.21 -15.25
N GLU A 32 -5.12 0.04 -15.07
CA GLU A 32 -6.56 -0.12 -15.29
C GLU A 32 -7.39 0.51 -14.16
N LEU A 33 -6.89 0.48 -12.91
CA LEU A 33 -7.53 1.16 -11.77
C LEU A 33 -7.58 2.67 -12.02
N GLU A 34 -6.46 3.27 -12.42
CA GLU A 34 -6.40 4.71 -12.71
C GLU A 34 -7.29 5.10 -13.88
N LYS A 35 -7.31 4.30 -14.96
CA LYS A 35 -8.22 4.51 -16.11
C LYS A 35 -9.68 4.48 -15.70
N ASP A 36 -10.04 3.61 -14.76
CA ASP A 36 -11.39 3.50 -14.21
C ASP A 36 -11.70 4.56 -13.15
N GLY A 37 -10.79 5.51 -12.90
CA GLY A 37 -10.97 6.63 -12.00
C GLY A 37 -10.79 6.30 -10.52
N TYR A 38 -10.15 5.17 -10.22
CA TYR A 38 -9.69 4.88 -8.87
C TYR A 38 -8.43 5.69 -8.58
N LYS A 39 -8.28 6.09 -7.33
CA LYS A 39 -7.07 6.76 -6.83
C LYS A 39 -6.43 5.91 -5.76
N PHE A 40 -5.11 5.89 -5.73
CA PHE A 40 -4.40 5.32 -4.61
C PHE A 40 -4.85 6.01 -3.32
N PHE A 41 -4.84 5.26 -2.22
CA PHE A 41 -5.33 5.73 -0.93
C PHE A 41 -4.39 5.38 0.21
N MET A 42 -3.92 4.14 0.24
CA MET A 42 -3.16 3.63 1.39
C MET A 42 -2.33 2.43 0.96
N GLN A 43 -1.18 2.27 1.60
CA GLN A 43 -0.46 1.01 1.60
C GLN A 43 -0.24 0.46 3.00
N ILE A 44 -0.13 -0.87 3.06
CA ILE A 44 0.29 -1.62 4.23
C ILE A 44 1.54 -2.41 3.82
N ASP A 45 2.69 -2.07 4.38
CA ASP A 45 3.98 -2.58 3.95
C ASP A 45 4.68 -3.37 5.06
N GLU A 46 4.95 -4.65 4.80
CA GLU A 46 5.57 -5.54 5.78
C GLU A 46 7.04 -5.25 6.05
N PHE A 47 7.73 -4.53 5.15
CA PHE A 47 9.10 -4.10 5.40
C PHE A 47 9.20 -3.14 6.58
N TYR A 48 8.11 -2.48 6.93
CA TYR A 48 8.03 -1.56 8.05
C TYR A 48 7.35 -2.16 9.30
N TYR A 49 7.13 -3.48 9.35
CA TYR A 49 6.59 -4.12 10.55
C TYR A 49 7.40 -3.75 11.80
N PRO A 50 6.76 -3.18 12.84
CA PRO A 50 7.44 -2.93 14.10
C PRO A 50 7.99 -4.23 14.68
N GLU A 51 9.19 -4.16 15.25
CA GLU A 51 9.84 -5.32 15.86
C GLU A 51 8.88 -6.02 16.84
N ASN A 52 8.80 -7.35 16.73
CA ASN A 52 7.99 -8.23 17.58
C ASN A 52 6.47 -8.25 17.31
N ILE A 53 5.94 -7.54 16.29
CA ILE A 53 4.51 -7.68 15.92
C ILE A 53 4.24 -8.99 15.20
N VAL A 54 5.12 -9.42 14.29
CA VAL A 54 4.98 -10.67 13.56
C VAL A 54 6.11 -11.62 13.95
N LYS A 55 5.76 -12.69 14.66
CA LYS A 55 6.75 -13.62 15.21
C LYS A 55 7.33 -14.59 14.19
N ASP A 56 6.54 -15.03 13.21
CA ASP A 56 6.97 -16.13 12.32
C ASP A 56 6.38 -16.12 10.91
N ARG A 57 5.34 -15.31 10.62
CA ARG A 57 4.61 -15.39 9.34
C ARG A 57 4.21 -14.01 8.82
N PHE A 58 4.96 -13.54 7.84
CA PHE A 58 4.58 -12.43 6.98
C PHE A 58 3.30 -12.81 6.19
N ILE A 59 2.26 -12.00 6.32
CA ILE A 59 0.94 -12.19 5.71
C ILE A 59 1.02 -11.96 4.20
N PHE A 60 1.87 -11.04 3.76
CA PHE A 60 2.11 -10.70 2.36
C PHE A 60 3.44 -11.29 1.83
N SER A 61 3.99 -12.29 2.53
CA SER A 61 5.26 -12.95 2.18
C SER A 61 6.45 -11.97 2.04
N GLY A 62 6.52 -10.96 2.90
CA GLY A 62 7.53 -9.90 2.79
C GLY A 62 7.14 -8.89 1.70
N GLY A 63 5.86 -8.57 1.66
CA GLY A 63 5.25 -7.79 0.59
C GLY A 63 4.54 -6.54 1.09
N ALA A 64 3.71 -5.97 0.23
CA ALA A 64 2.87 -4.83 0.55
C ALA A 64 1.50 -4.94 -0.11
N LEU A 65 0.47 -4.45 0.57
CA LEU A 65 -0.90 -4.32 0.08
C LEU A 65 -1.17 -2.86 -0.28
N TYR A 66 -1.66 -2.62 -1.49
CA TYR A 66 -2.02 -1.29 -1.99
C TYR A 66 -3.52 -1.19 -2.15
N LEU A 67 -4.12 -0.18 -1.55
CA LEU A 67 -5.56 0.06 -1.53
C LEU A 67 -5.90 1.29 -2.35
N TYR A 68 -6.97 1.17 -3.13
CA TYR A 68 -7.48 2.20 -4.02
C TYR A 68 -8.93 2.52 -3.67
N ARG A 69 -9.26 3.81 -3.76
CA ARG A 69 -10.59 4.33 -3.49
C ARG A 69 -11.23 4.96 -4.72
N LYS A 70 -12.56 4.95 -4.74
CA LYS A 70 -13.39 5.69 -5.69
C LYS A 70 -14.64 6.17 -4.97
N ASN A 71 -14.98 7.46 -5.10
CA ASN A 71 -16.11 8.07 -4.40
C ASN A 71 -16.09 7.84 -2.87
N ASP A 72 -14.91 8.00 -2.26
CA ASP A 72 -14.65 7.82 -0.81
C ASP A 72 -14.82 6.39 -0.25
N GLU A 73 -15.07 5.40 -1.10
CA GLU A 73 -15.07 3.99 -0.70
C GLU A 73 -13.79 3.28 -1.17
N ILE A 74 -13.19 2.48 -0.28
CA ILE A 74 -12.08 1.57 -0.63
C ILE A 74 -12.69 0.33 -1.27
N ILE A 75 -12.55 0.20 -2.57
CA ILE A 75 -13.25 -0.84 -3.35
C ILE A 75 -12.32 -1.67 -4.24
N ALA A 76 -11.03 -1.34 -4.31
CA ALA A 76 -10.04 -2.12 -5.07
C ALA A 76 -8.66 -2.10 -4.41
N GLY A 77 -7.82 -3.06 -4.79
CA GLY A 77 -6.43 -3.14 -4.35
C GLY A 77 -5.70 -4.33 -4.95
N PHE A 78 -4.39 -4.35 -4.76
CA PHE A 78 -3.53 -5.47 -5.16
C PHE A 78 -2.42 -5.66 -4.14
N TRP A 79 -1.85 -6.86 -4.08
CA TRP A 79 -0.66 -7.13 -3.28
C TRP A 79 0.54 -7.33 -4.20
N GLN A 80 1.72 -6.94 -3.72
CA GLN A 80 3.02 -7.32 -4.31
C GLN A 80 3.84 -8.05 -3.25
N PHE A 81 4.74 -8.93 -3.69
CA PHE A 81 5.72 -9.59 -2.85
C PHE A 81 7.08 -9.60 -3.57
N SER A 82 8.15 -9.77 -2.80
CA SER A 82 9.53 -9.87 -3.30
C SER A 82 10.03 -11.31 -3.38
#